data_AF-A0A2P8FP72-F1
#
_entry.id   AF-A0A2P8FP72-F1
#
_cell.length_a   1.000
_cell.length_b   1.000
_cell.length_c   1.000
_cell.angle_alpha   90.00
_cell.angle_beta   90.00
_cell.angle_gamma   90.00
#
_symmetry.space_group_name_H-M   'P 1'
#
loop_
_entity.id
_entity.type
_entity.pdbx_description
1 polymer ?
#
loop_
_entity_poly.entity_id
_entity_poly.type
_entity_poly.pdbx_seq_one_letter_code
_entity_poly.pdbx_strand_id
1 'polypeptide(L)'
;MINITGIENDINRETARRAYFNVSFSPEKRGDSVVDGYIQTMTKLASFIAENTEDKELGQQVFDKLREGYRKRTQAWLSATSRCLSSMITGPARFPVRKAEKANSAEHKRSTEMLAYYDNMQKYALSYLKAVDRRKTDKENKTHYFKGLEVVENYDEDRLQLIFDGKPTEEARSLLKKNGFRWSLRFSAWQRQLTDNARRAFNSLREPLNIEKAGA
;
A
#
# COMPACT_ATOMS: atom_id res chain seq x y z
N MET A 1 -8.88 19.03 2.97
CA MET A 1 -7.42 19.23 2.98
C MET A 1 -6.82 18.24 3.95
N ILE A 2 -5.71 17.61 3.57
CA ILE A 2 -4.93 16.74 4.45
C ILE A 2 -4.29 17.62 5.54
N ASN A 3 -4.37 17.18 6.79
CA ASN A 3 -3.76 17.88 7.90
C ASN A 3 -2.24 17.69 7.88
N ILE A 4 -1.51 18.79 7.71
CA ILE A 4 -0.05 18.85 7.68
C ILE A 4 0.55 19.52 8.92
N THR A 5 -0.24 19.79 9.96
CA THR A 5 0.29 20.44 11.17
C THR A 5 1.43 19.62 11.79
N GLY A 6 2.49 20.30 12.22
CA GLY A 6 3.61 19.70 12.93
C GLY A 6 4.71 19.13 12.02
N ILE A 7 4.58 19.18 10.68
CA ILE A 7 5.63 18.69 9.77
C ILE A 7 6.94 19.46 9.94
N GLU A 8 6.86 20.72 10.36
CA GLU A 8 8.00 21.59 10.66
C GLU A 8 8.85 21.10 11.84
N ASN A 9 8.29 20.23 12.69
CA ASN A 9 8.96 19.67 13.87
C ASN A 9 9.41 18.21 13.67
N ASP A 10 9.14 17.60 12.52
CA ASP A 10 9.48 16.19 12.28
C ASP A 10 10.99 15.96 12.24
N ILE A 11 11.71 16.92 11.66
CA ILE A 11 13.17 16.95 11.55
C ILE A 11 13.67 18.09 12.42
N ASN A 12 14.38 17.75 13.49
CA ASN A 12 14.96 18.76 14.38
C ASN A 12 16.04 19.56 13.63
N ARG A 13 15.83 20.87 13.50
CA ARG A 13 16.71 21.78 12.76
C ARG A 13 18.13 21.80 13.32
N GLU A 14 18.29 21.82 14.63
CA GLU A 14 19.62 21.80 15.26
C GLU A 14 20.36 20.48 14.98
N THR A 15 19.66 19.34 15.04
CA THR A 15 20.23 18.05 14.66
C THR A 15 20.66 18.03 13.19
N ALA A 16 19.85 18.60 12.29
CA ALA A 16 20.18 18.70 10.87
C ALA A 16 21.42 19.56 10.62
N ARG A 17 21.56 20.71 11.29
CA ARG A 17 22.75 21.58 11.19
C ARG A 17 24.00 20.87 11.69
N ARG A 18 23.93 20.24 12.88
CA ARG A 18 25.04 19.47 13.46
C ARG A 18 25.53 18.35 12.55
N ALA A 19 24.65 17.75 11.76
CA ALA A 19 25.03 16.70 10.82
C ALA A 19 26.06 17.18 9.78
N TYR A 20 26.11 18.48 9.47
CA TYR A 20 27.00 19.03 8.46
C TYR A 20 28.29 19.66 9.00
N PHE A 21 28.50 19.72 10.33
CA PHE A 21 29.65 20.40 10.95
C PHE A 21 31.01 19.93 10.43
N ASN A 22 31.16 18.63 10.19
CA ASN A 22 32.44 18.07 9.77
C ASN A 22 32.59 17.94 8.24
N VAL A 23 31.59 18.38 7.46
CA VAL A 23 31.53 18.17 6.01
C VAL A 23 31.21 19.44 5.21
N SER A 24 30.88 20.56 5.86
CA SER A 24 30.56 21.82 5.19
C SER A 24 31.09 23.05 5.93
N PHE A 25 31.45 24.09 5.18
CA PHE A 25 31.77 25.43 5.70
C PHE A 25 30.52 26.22 6.13
N SER A 26 29.33 25.79 5.73
CA SER A 26 28.06 26.47 6.04
C SER A 26 27.02 25.47 6.52
N PRO A 27 27.29 24.78 7.64
CA PRO A 27 26.43 23.72 8.14
C PRO A 27 25.02 24.19 8.50
N GLU A 28 24.86 25.45 8.89
CA GLU A 28 23.55 26.06 9.18
C GLU A 28 22.68 26.05 7.92
N LYS A 29 23.22 26.59 6.82
CA LYS A 29 22.51 26.65 5.52
C LYS A 29 22.22 25.25 4.98
N ARG A 30 23.16 24.32 5.11
CA ARG A 30 22.99 22.94 4.67
C ARG A 30 21.90 22.21 5.47
N GLY A 31 21.94 22.30 6.79
CA GLY A 31 20.95 21.70 7.67
C GLY A 31 19.56 22.27 7.47
N ASP A 32 19.44 23.60 7.37
CA ASP A 32 18.18 24.29 7.13
C ASP A 32 17.57 23.88 5.79
N SER A 33 18.39 23.82 4.73
CA SER A 33 17.95 23.35 3.41
C SER A 33 17.38 21.92 3.43
N VAL A 34 17.90 21.03 4.29
CA VAL A 34 17.34 19.68 4.42
C VAL A 34 15.98 19.71 5.09
N VAL A 35 15.81 20.51 6.15
CA VAL A 35 14.52 20.66 6.84
C VAL A 35 13.48 21.27 5.89
N ASP A 36 13.84 22.32 5.17
CA ASP A 36 12.95 22.98 4.22
C ASP A 36 12.58 22.04 3.07
N GLY A 37 13.54 21.25 2.58
CA GLY A 37 13.28 20.20 1.59
C GLY A 37 12.28 19.16 2.09
N TYR A 38 12.42 18.69 3.34
CA TYR A 38 11.48 17.76 3.96
C TYR A 38 10.06 18.34 4.02
N ILE A 39 9.92 19.59 4.51
CA ILE A 39 8.63 20.29 4.60
C ILE A 39 7.98 20.41 3.21
N GLN A 40 8.75 20.83 2.20
CA GLN A 40 8.25 20.94 0.83
C GLN A 40 7.77 19.58 0.29
N THR A 41 8.51 18.50 0.58
CA THR A 41 8.10 17.13 0.19
C THR A 41 6.79 16.72 0.86
N MET A 42 6.61 16.99 2.15
CA MET A 42 5.36 16.67 2.86
C MET A 42 4.19 17.49 2.34
N THR A 43 4.37 18.78 2.07
CA THR A 43 3.34 19.63 1.46
C THR A 43 2.92 19.10 0.09
N LYS A 44 3.88 18.76 -0.77
CA LYS A 44 3.60 18.18 -2.10
C LYS A 44 2.88 16.83 -2.00
N LEU A 45 3.28 15.98 -1.05
CA LEU A 45 2.62 14.69 -0.82
C LEU A 45 1.17 14.88 -0.36
N ALA A 46 0.92 15.81 0.56
CA ALA A 46 -0.42 16.11 1.05
C ALA A 46 -1.34 16.59 -0.07
N SER A 47 -0.87 17.50 -0.94
CA SER A 47 -1.61 17.94 -2.13
C SER A 47 -1.87 16.79 -3.09
N PHE A 48 -0.85 15.98 -3.39
CA PHE A 48 -0.98 14.81 -4.26
C PHE A 48 -2.02 13.82 -3.75
N ILE A 49 -2.02 13.52 -2.44
CA ILE A 49 -3.04 12.63 -1.85
C ILE A 49 -4.43 13.27 -1.94
N ALA A 50 -4.57 14.56 -1.62
CA ALA A 50 -5.85 15.26 -1.69
C ALA A 50 -6.45 15.28 -3.11
N GLU A 51 -5.62 15.31 -4.15
CA GLU A 51 -6.06 15.24 -5.55
C GLU A 51 -6.49 13.83 -5.98
N ASN A 52 -6.06 12.79 -5.26
CA ASN A 52 -6.27 11.39 -5.64
C ASN A 52 -7.25 10.63 -4.74
N THR A 53 -7.88 11.29 -3.76
CA THR A 53 -8.94 10.67 -2.94
C THR A 53 -9.94 11.69 -2.41
N GLU A 54 -11.22 11.34 -2.46
CA GLU A 54 -12.30 12.11 -1.82
C GLU A 54 -12.44 11.75 -0.32
N ASP A 55 -11.99 10.55 0.05
CA ASP A 55 -12.01 10.06 1.42
C ASP A 55 -10.87 10.72 2.23
N LYS A 56 -11.24 11.79 2.94
CA LYS A 56 -10.30 12.58 3.75
C LYS A 56 -9.67 11.78 4.87
N GLU A 57 -10.39 10.84 5.47
CA GLU A 57 -9.89 10.04 6.58
C GLU A 57 -8.84 9.04 6.09
N LEU A 58 -9.15 8.34 5.00
CA LEU A 58 -8.20 7.45 4.34
C LEU A 58 -6.97 8.23 3.85
N GLY A 59 -7.19 9.38 3.20
CA GLY A 59 -6.11 10.25 2.75
C GLY A 59 -5.17 10.63 3.89
N GLN A 60 -5.72 10.97 5.06
CA GLN A 60 -4.93 11.29 6.25
C GLN A 60 -4.13 10.07 6.74
N GLN A 61 -4.75 8.90 6.86
CA GLN A 61 -4.08 7.68 7.28
C GLN A 61 -2.91 7.30 6.35
N VAL A 62 -3.11 7.46 5.04
CA VAL A 62 -2.07 7.22 4.03
C VAL A 62 -0.94 8.24 4.17
N PHE A 63 -1.28 9.52 4.33
CA PHE A 63 -0.29 10.58 4.53
C PHE A 63 0.57 10.32 5.78
N ASP A 64 -0.05 10.05 6.93
CA ASP A 64 0.66 9.83 8.19
C ASP A 64 1.62 8.64 8.11
N LYS A 65 1.19 7.55 7.46
CA LYS A 65 2.02 6.36 7.24
C LYS A 65 3.25 6.67 6.38
N LEU A 66 3.08 7.44 5.32
CA LEU A 66 4.17 7.80 4.41
C LEU A 66 5.11 8.85 5.02
N ARG A 67 4.55 9.84 5.71
CA ARG A 67 5.27 10.85 6.50
C ARG A 67 6.21 10.19 7.49
N GLU A 68 5.72 9.25 8.28
CA GLU A 68 6.53 8.53 9.28
C GLU A 68 7.62 7.68 8.62
N GLY A 69 7.29 7.00 7.51
CA GLY A 69 8.25 6.21 6.75
C GLY A 69 9.40 7.05 6.16
N TYR A 70 9.09 8.24 5.65
CA TYR A 70 10.12 9.16 5.13
C TYR A 70 10.91 9.80 6.26
N ARG A 71 10.25 10.27 7.32
CA ARG A 71 10.86 10.86 8.52
C ARG A 71 11.97 9.99 9.08
N LYS A 72 11.71 8.70 9.32
CA LYS A 72 12.70 7.75 9.85
C LYS A 72 13.94 7.66 8.97
N ARG A 73 13.77 7.65 7.65
CA ARG A 73 14.86 7.55 6.68
C ARG A 73 15.68 8.83 6.61
N THR A 74 15.03 9.99 6.61
CA THR A 74 15.69 11.29 6.68
C THR A 74 16.52 11.42 7.97
N GLN A 75 15.97 11.03 9.11
CA GLN A 75 16.70 11.03 10.39
C GLN A 75 17.89 10.05 10.38
N ALA A 76 17.71 8.85 9.84
CA ALA A 76 18.79 7.86 9.71
C ALA A 76 19.90 8.35 8.77
N TRP A 77 19.54 9.04 7.70
CA TRP A 77 20.48 9.69 6.79
C TRP A 77 21.26 10.81 7.48
N LEU A 78 20.58 11.76 8.14
CA LEU A 78 21.23 12.84 8.90
C LEU A 78 22.19 12.31 9.98
N SER A 79 21.77 11.25 10.71
CA SER A 79 22.63 10.58 11.69
C SER A 79 23.85 9.90 11.04
N ALA A 80 23.73 9.45 9.78
CA ALA A 80 24.87 8.92 9.05
C ALA A 80 25.80 10.04 8.58
N THR A 81 25.25 11.13 8.03
CA THR A 81 25.98 12.33 7.61
C THR A 81 26.79 12.95 8.75
N SER A 82 26.26 12.97 9.97
CA SER A 82 26.97 13.52 11.14
C SER A 82 28.29 12.82 11.48
N ARG A 83 28.50 11.60 10.95
CA ARG A 83 29.73 10.81 11.16
C ARG A 83 30.73 10.97 10.02
N CYS A 84 30.32 11.59 8.90
CA CYS A 84 31.19 11.87 7.77
C CYS A 84 32.17 12.98 8.12
N LEU A 85 33.35 12.94 7.49
CA LEU A 85 34.44 13.88 7.72
C LEU A 85 34.98 14.33 6.36
N SER A 86 35.20 15.63 6.19
CA SER A 86 35.91 16.20 5.06
C SER A 86 37.28 16.68 5.49
N SER A 87 38.33 16.26 4.79
CA SER A 87 39.70 16.73 5.04
C SER A 87 39.87 18.24 4.83
N MET A 88 39.01 18.85 4.02
CA MET A 88 38.98 20.31 3.82
C MET A 88 38.40 21.04 5.04
N ILE A 89 37.57 20.38 5.84
CA ILE A 89 36.92 20.95 7.03
C ILE A 89 37.69 20.60 8.30
N THR A 90 38.05 19.32 8.47
CA THR A 90 38.72 18.82 9.68
C THR A 90 40.25 18.82 9.57
N GLY A 91 40.79 19.28 8.44
CA GLY A 91 42.22 19.33 8.15
C GLY A 91 42.79 18.02 7.57
N PRO A 92 43.85 18.11 6.74
CA PRO A 92 44.47 16.94 6.10
C PRO A 92 45.47 16.21 7.00
N ALA A 93 46.02 16.89 8.01
CA ALA A 93 47.07 16.33 8.87
C ALA A 93 46.54 15.10 9.63
N ARG A 94 47.15 13.92 9.39
CA ARG A 94 46.76 12.64 9.98
C ARG A 94 45.28 12.27 9.76
N PHE A 95 44.71 12.68 8.63
CA PHE A 95 43.30 12.41 8.32
C PHE A 95 43.00 10.89 8.27
N PRO A 96 41.95 10.41 8.97
CA PRO A 96 41.68 8.98 9.09
C PRO A 96 40.92 8.44 7.87
N VAL A 97 41.57 8.39 6.70
CA VAL A 97 40.99 8.04 5.39
C VAL A 97 40.05 6.84 5.46
N ARG A 98 40.52 5.67 5.93
CA ARG A 98 39.71 4.44 5.98
C ARG A 98 38.43 4.58 6.84
N LYS A 99 38.48 5.37 7.92
CA LYS A 99 37.30 5.61 8.77
C LYS A 99 36.31 6.55 8.07
N ALA A 100 36.83 7.61 7.43
CA ALA A 100 36.02 8.56 6.67
C ALA A 100 35.33 7.89 5.48
N GLU A 101 36.04 7.05 4.72
CA GLU A 101 35.47 6.25 3.62
C GLU A 101 34.35 5.34 4.12
N LYS A 102 34.57 4.62 5.22
CA LYS A 102 33.53 3.77 5.82
C LYS A 102 32.30 4.56 6.26
N ALA A 103 32.48 5.76 6.82
CA ALA A 103 31.38 6.65 7.17
C ALA A 103 30.62 7.12 5.93
N ASN A 104 31.34 7.53 4.88
CA ASN A 104 30.75 7.94 3.60
C ASN A 104 29.98 6.80 2.92
N SER A 105 30.49 5.56 2.92
CA SER A 105 29.75 4.40 2.40
C SER A 105 28.47 4.14 3.18
N ALA A 106 28.51 4.31 4.51
CA ALA A 106 27.33 4.14 5.35
C ALA A 106 26.30 5.26 5.12
N GLU A 107 26.74 6.51 4.97
CA GLU A 107 25.89 7.65 4.60
C GLU A 107 25.25 7.44 3.23
N HIS A 108 26.04 7.04 2.23
CA HIS A 108 25.57 6.81 0.87
C HIS A 108 24.49 5.73 0.81
N LYS A 109 24.64 4.65 1.60
CA LYS A 109 23.59 3.65 1.75
C LYS A 109 22.29 4.25 2.30
N ARG A 110 22.37 5.09 3.34
CA ARG A 110 21.18 5.71 3.96
C ARG A 110 20.52 6.75 3.05
N SER A 111 21.31 7.55 2.33
CA SER A 111 20.77 8.51 1.36
C SER A 111 20.08 7.79 0.20
N THR A 112 20.67 6.69 -0.29
CA THR A 112 20.05 5.83 -1.31
C THR A 112 18.73 5.23 -0.83
N GLU A 113 18.67 4.71 0.40
CA GLU A 113 17.43 4.20 1.00
C GLU A 113 16.34 5.29 1.13
N MET A 114 16.73 6.50 1.51
CA MET A 114 15.83 7.65 1.63
C MET A 114 15.30 8.11 0.25
N LEU A 115 16.18 8.24 -0.73
CA LEU A 115 15.83 8.64 -2.10
C LEU A 115 14.93 7.61 -2.78
N ALA A 116 15.27 6.33 -2.68
CA ALA A 116 14.42 5.26 -3.21
C ALA A 116 13.01 5.28 -2.59
N TYR A 117 12.89 5.63 -1.30
CA TYR A 117 11.59 5.81 -0.68
C TYR A 117 10.84 7.03 -1.22
N TYR A 118 11.54 8.15 -1.40
CA TYR A 118 10.99 9.38 -2.00
C TYR A 118 10.44 9.12 -3.40
N ASP A 119 11.23 8.50 -4.28
CA ASP A 119 10.85 8.23 -5.67
C ASP A 119 9.61 7.34 -5.78
N ASN A 120 9.43 6.42 -4.82
CA ASN A 120 8.29 5.51 -4.81
C ASN A 120 7.09 6.00 -3.98
N MET A 121 7.19 7.15 -3.30
CA MET A 121 6.20 7.59 -2.32
C MET A 121 4.80 7.81 -2.92
N GLN A 122 4.74 8.45 -4.10
CA GLN A 122 3.48 8.65 -4.83
C GLN A 122 2.85 7.32 -5.28
N LYS A 123 3.68 6.38 -5.76
CA LYS A 123 3.24 5.03 -6.12
C LYS A 123 2.66 4.30 -4.90
N TYR A 124 3.31 4.41 -3.74
CA TYR A 124 2.79 3.85 -2.49
C TYR A 124 1.46 4.48 -2.09
N ALA A 125 1.35 5.81 -2.15
CA ALA A 125 0.10 6.52 -1.88
C ALA A 125 -1.05 5.98 -2.72
N LEU A 126 -0.89 5.95 -4.05
CA LEU A 126 -1.90 5.40 -4.97
C LEU A 126 -2.25 3.94 -4.66
N SER A 127 -1.26 3.12 -4.28
CA SER A 127 -1.49 1.72 -3.95
C SER A 127 -2.34 1.55 -2.69
N TYR A 128 -2.13 2.39 -1.67
CA TYR A 128 -2.90 2.35 -0.43
C TYR A 128 -4.32 2.85 -0.63
N LEU A 129 -4.51 3.93 -1.40
CA LEU A 129 -5.83 4.45 -1.75
C LEU A 129 -6.67 3.38 -2.50
N LYS A 130 -6.12 2.81 -3.58
CA LYS A 130 -6.79 1.74 -4.36
C LYS A 130 -7.09 0.47 -3.58
N ALA A 131 -6.30 0.14 -2.56
CA ALA A 131 -6.51 -1.05 -1.75
C ALA A 131 -7.73 -0.93 -0.82
N VAL A 132 -8.17 0.29 -0.52
CA VAL A 132 -9.38 0.54 0.27
C VAL A 132 -10.59 0.72 -0.63
N ASP A 133 -10.46 1.34 -1.82
CA ASP A 133 -11.55 1.38 -2.80
C ASP A 133 -12.02 -0.03 -3.20
N ARG A 134 -11.10 -0.99 -3.34
CA ARG A 134 -11.45 -2.40 -3.56
C ARG A 134 -12.22 -3.07 -2.42
N ARG A 135 -12.11 -2.55 -1.20
CA ARG A 135 -12.90 -3.00 -0.03
C ARG A 135 -14.22 -2.25 0.09
N LYS A 136 -14.32 -1.06 -0.52
CA LYS A 136 -15.49 -0.16 -0.54
C LYS A 136 -16.33 -0.26 -1.82
N THR A 137 -16.06 -1.20 -2.72
CA THR A 137 -17.00 -1.43 -3.84
C THR A 137 -18.31 -2.00 -3.29
N ASP A 138 -19.19 -1.09 -2.87
CA ASP A 138 -20.64 -1.28 -2.67
C ASP A 138 -21.28 -1.56 -4.05
N LYS A 139 -20.79 -2.58 -4.75
CA LYS A 139 -21.49 -3.07 -5.94
C LYS A 139 -22.71 -3.80 -5.43
N GLU A 140 -23.88 -3.32 -5.80
CA GLU A 140 -25.12 -4.05 -5.50
C GLU A 140 -25.00 -5.49 -5.99
N ASN A 141 -25.45 -6.41 -5.14
CA ASN A 141 -25.46 -7.83 -5.45
C ASN A 141 -26.29 -8.05 -6.71
N LYS A 142 -25.69 -8.68 -7.72
CA LYS A 142 -26.38 -8.97 -8.98
C LYS A 142 -26.94 -10.37 -8.92
N THR A 143 -28.27 -10.47 -8.98
CA THR A 143 -28.97 -11.74 -9.06
C THR A 143 -29.40 -12.03 -10.48
N HIS A 144 -29.08 -13.22 -10.96
CA HIS A 144 -29.51 -13.74 -12.26
C HIS A 144 -30.11 -15.13 -12.09
N TYR A 145 -31.23 -15.39 -12.75
CA TYR A 145 -31.88 -16.69 -12.75
C TYR A 145 -31.51 -17.47 -14.03
N PHE A 146 -31.18 -18.75 -13.88
CA PHE A 146 -30.84 -19.63 -14.99
C PHE A 146 -31.35 -21.05 -14.76
N LYS A 147 -32.28 -21.54 -15.57
CA LYS A 147 -32.84 -22.91 -15.46
C LYS A 147 -33.34 -23.29 -14.03
N GLY A 148 -33.85 -22.32 -13.26
CA GLY A 148 -34.27 -22.54 -11.86
C GLY A 148 -33.15 -22.47 -10.82
N LEU A 149 -31.92 -22.14 -11.24
CA LEU A 149 -30.79 -21.78 -10.38
C LEU A 149 -30.75 -20.26 -10.18
N GLU A 150 -30.63 -19.83 -8.94
CA GLU A 150 -30.37 -18.44 -8.59
C GLU A 150 -28.85 -18.23 -8.46
N VAL A 151 -28.32 -17.28 -9.23
CA VAL A 151 -26.90 -16.96 -9.27
C VAL A 151 -26.73 -15.54 -8.75
N VAL A 152 -26.08 -15.42 -7.58
CA VAL A 152 -25.84 -14.15 -6.91
C VAL A 152 -24.35 -13.83 -7.00
N GLU A 153 -24.00 -12.75 -7.67
CA GLU A 153 -22.69 -12.10 -7.51
C GLU A 153 -22.74 -11.26 -6.23
N ASN A 154 -22.32 -11.86 -5.12
CA ASN A 154 -22.28 -11.22 -3.81
C ASN A 154 -20.96 -10.46 -3.66
N TYR A 155 -21.01 -9.13 -3.85
CA TYR A 155 -19.84 -8.28 -3.80
C TYR A 155 -19.41 -7.96 -2.37
N ASP A 156 -20.35 -7.95 -1.42
CA ASP A 156 -20.07 -7.73 0.01
C ASP A 156 -19.15 -8.82 0.58
N GLU A 157 -19.39 -10.07 0.18
CA GLU A 157 -18.64 -11.24 0.66
C GLU A 157 -17.53 -11.68 -0.32
N ASP A 158 -17.39 -10.99 -1.46
CA ASP A 158 -16.51 -11.38 -2.57
C ASP A 158 -16.77 -12.85 -3.02
N ARG A 159 -18.05 -13.20 -3.22
CA ARG A 159 -18.49 -14.58 -3.58
C ARG A 159 -19.42 -14.62 -4.78
N LEU A 160 -19.19 -15.58 -5.67
CA LEU A 160 -20.20 -16.05 -6.62
C LEU A 160 -20.98 -17.19 -5.96
N GLN A 161 -22.27 -17.00 -5.74
CA GLN A 161 -23.16 -17.92 -5.02
C GLN A 161 -24.18 -18.53 -5.97
N LEU A 162 -24.35 -19.86 -5.87
CA LEU A 162 -25.32 -20.64 -6.64
C LEU A 162 -26.32 -21.24 -5.64
N ILE A 163 -27.55 -20.74 -5.65
CA ILE A 163 -28.65 -21.13 -4.77
C ILE A 163 -29.60 -22.01 -5.57
N PHE A 164 -29.90 -23.19 -5.03
CA PHE A 164 -30.78 -24.18 -5.64
C PHE A 164 -32.08 -24.27 -4.83
N ASP A 165 -33.22 -24.43 -5.52
CA ASP A 165 -34.57 -24.63 -4.92
C ASP A 165 -34.70 -25.96 -4.13
N GLY A 166 -33.65 -26.78 -4.11
CA GLY A 166 -33.60 -28.06 -3.40
C GLY A 166 -32.19 -28.65 -3.43
N LYS A 167 -32.04 -29.87 -2.86
CA LYS A 167 -30.75 -30.56 -2.85
C LYS A 167 -30.35 -30.94 -4.29
N PRO A 168 -29.21 -30.45 -4.81
CA PRO A 168 -28.75 -30.82 -6.15
C PRO A 168 -28.40 -32.30 -6.23
N THR A 169 -28.58 -32.89 -7.42
CA THR A 169 -28.21 -34.28 -7.70
C THR A 169 -26.73 -34.56 -7.40
N GLU A 170 -26.38 -35.82 -7.20
CA GLU A 170 -24.98 -36.19 -6.91
C GLU A 170 -24.01 -35.79 -8.02
N GLU A 171 -24.43 -35.94 -9.27
CA GLU A 171 -23.70 -35.50 -10.46
C GLU A 171 -23.44 -33.99 -10.45
N ALA A 172 -24.48 -33.18 -10.17
CA ALA A 172 -24.35 -31.72 -10.06
C ALA A 172 -23.37 -31.33 -8.93
N ARG A 173 -23.46 -31.98 -7.76
CA ARG A 173 -22.54 -31.72 -6.63
C ARG A 173 -21.10 -32.09 -6.97
N SER A 174 -20.87 -33.19 -7.69
CA SER A 174 -19.54 -33.59 -8.14
C SER A 174 -18.94 -32.55 -9.11
N LEU A 175 -19.75 -32.10 -10.06
CA LEU A 175 -19.35 -31.12 -11.06
C LEU A 175 -19.03 -29.74 -10.43
N LEU A 176 -19.83 -29.31 -9.45
CA LEU A 176 -19.59 -28.08 -8.68
C LEU A 176 -18.26 -28.15 -7.92
N LYS A 177 -18.00 -29.25 -7.21
CA LYS A 177 -16.72 -29.46 -6.51
C LYS A 177 -15.54 -29.45 -7.47
N LYS A 178 -15.66 -30.12 -8.63
CA LYS A 178 -14.64 -30.13 -9.69
C LYS A 178 -14.32 -28.73 -10.22
N ASN A 179 -15.32 -27.85 -10.29
CA ASN A 179 -15.17 -26.45 -10.72
C ASN A 179 -14.85 -25.48 -9.56
N GLY A 180 -14.51 -26.01 -8.38
CA GLY A 180 -14.03 -25.25 -7.23
C GLY A 180 -15.12 -24.57 -6.39
N PHE A 181 -16.39 -24.90 -6.59
CA PHE A 181 -17.47 -24.45 -5.72
C PHE A 181 -17.53 -25.29 -4.44
N ARG A 182 -17.72 -24.63 -3.30
CA ARG A 182 -17.86 -25.25 -1.99
C ARG A 182 -19.21 -24.91 -1.38
N TRP A 183 -19.83 -25.88 -0.72
CA TRP A 183 -21.09 -25.66 0.00
C TRP A 183 -20.87 -24.73 1.21
N SER A 184 -21.79 -23.79 1.41
CA SER A 184 -21.84 -22.89 2.56
C SER A 184 -23.17 -23.04 3.28
N LEU A 185 -23.14 -23.44 4.55
CA LEU A 185 -24.33 -23.50 5.40
C LEU A 185 -24.92 -22.11 5.69
N ARG A 186 -24.08 -21.09 5.91
CA ARG A 186 -24.53 -19.72 6.25
C ARG A 186 -25.42 -19.10 5.16
N PHE A 187 -25.09 -19.39 3.90
CA PHE A 187 -25.77 -18.82 2.73
C PHE A 187 -26.66 -19.84 2.02
N SER A 188 -26.74 -21.08 2.51
CA SER A 188 -27.42 -22.19 1.83
C SER A 188 -27.09 -22.28 0.33
N ALA A 189 -25.82 -22.04 -0.02
CA ALA A 189 -25.39 -21.85 -1.40
C ALA A 189 -24.07 -22.59 -1.70
N TRP A 190 -23.90 -23.00 -2.95
CA TRP A 190 -22.60 -23.38 -3.49
C TRP A 190 -21.85 -22.13 -3.91
N GLN A 191 -20.68 -21.88 -3.32
CA GLN A 191 -19.96 -20.63 -3.52
C GLN A 191 -18.47 -20.78 -3.80
N ARG A 192 -17.89 -19.78 -4.46
CA ARG A 192 -16.44 -19.57 -4.62
C ARG A 192 -16.11 -18.08 -4.65
N GLN A 193 -14.84 -17.73 -4.52
CA GLN A 193 -14.39 -16.32 -4.59
C GLN A 193 -14.77 -15.68 -5.93
N LEU A 194 -15.33 -14.46 -5.88
CA LEU A 194 -15.79 -13.72 -7.05
C LEU A 194 -14.60 -13.20 -7.87
N THR A 195 -14.24 -13.98 -8.89
CA THR A 195 -13.14 -13.69 -9.82
C THR A 195 -13.62 -13.94 -11.25
N ASP A 196 -12.91 -13.46 -12.26
CA ASP A 196 -13.26 -13.76 -13.66
C ASP A 196 -13.25 -15.26 -13.95
N ASN A 197 -12.39 -16.01 -13.26
CA ASN A 197 -12.39 -17.47 -13.31
C ASN A 197 -13.66 -18.09 -12.72
N ALA A 198 -14.26 -17.48 -11.69
CA ALA A 198 -15.54 -17.95 -11.14
C ALA A 198 -16.67 -17.79 -12.15
N ARG A 199 -16.73 -16.66 -12.85
CA ARG A 199 -17.71 -16.41 -13.93
C ARG A 199 -17.56 -17.41 -15.07
N ARG A 200 -16.31 -17.67 -15.50
CA ARG A 200 -16.02 -18.69 -16.53
C ARG A 200 -16.41 -20.09 -16.08
N ALA A 201 -16.10 -20.45 -14.83
CA ALA A 201 -16.48 -21.74 -14.25
C ALA A 201 -17.99 -21.90 -14.13
N PHE A 202 -18.74 -20.84 -13.85
CA PHE A 202 -20.20 -20.91 -13.92
C PHE A 202 -20.70 -21.07 -15.36
N ASN A 203 -20.14 -20.32 -16.32
CA ASN A 203 -20.53 -20.43 -17.72
C ASN A 203 -20.28 -21.82 -18.31
N SER A 204 -19.21 -22.52 -17.94
CA SER A 204 -18.97 -23.91 -18.36
C SER A 204 -19.94 -24.92 -17.76
N LEU A 205 -20.61 -24.55 -16.67
CA LEU A 205 -21.62 -25.38 -16.00
C LEU A 205 -23.03 -25.18 -16.58
N ARG A 206 -23.28 -24.14 -17.40
CA ARG A 206 -24.62 -23.81 -17.93
C ARG A 206 -25.26 -24.92 -18.76
N GLU A 207 -24.46 -25.65 -19.53
CA GLU A 207 -24.91 -26.77 -20.35
C GLU A 207 -25.10 -28.07 -19.53
N PRO A 208 -24.10 -28.56 -18.78
CA PRO A 208 -24.19 -29.85 -18.09
C PRO A 208 -25.02 -29.85 -16.79
N LEU A 209 -25.42 -28.69 -16.25
CA LEU A 209 -26.31 -28.65 -15.09
C LEU A 209 -27.73 -29.05 -15.50
N ASN A 210 -28.03 -30.35 -15.37
CA ASN A 210 -29.40 -30.86 -15.44
C ASN A 210 -30.06 -30.67 -14.06
N ILE A 211 -30.99 -29.72 -13.96
CA ILE A 211 -31.67 -29.36 -12.70
C ILE A 211 -32.99 -30.12 -12.66
N GLU A 212 -32.93 -31.44 -12.46
CA GLU A 212 -34.11 -32.21 -12.09
C GLU A 212 -34.30 -32.12 -10.57
N LYS A 213 -35.53 -31.76 -10.15
CA LYS A 213 -35.92 -31.81 -8.74
C LYS A 213 -35.83 -33.26 -8.29
N ALA A 214 -34.94 -33.58 -7.36
CA ALA A 214 -35.04 -34.83 -6.62
C ALA A 214 -36.38 -34.79 -5.87
N GLY A 215 -37.33 -35.62 -6.32
CA GLY A 215 -38.66 -35.70 -5.76
C GLY A 215 -38.66 -36.14 -4.30
N ALA A 216 -39.66 -35.60 -3.57
CA ALA A 216 -40.25 -36.00 -2.28
C ALA A 216 -39.38 -36.79 -1.29
#